data_AF-A0A3P8UAX2-F1
#
_entry.id   AF-A0A3P8UAX2-F1
#
_cell.length_a   1.000
_cell.length_b   1.000
_cell.length_c   1.000
_cell.angle_alpha   90.00
_cell.angle_beta   90.00
_cell.angle_gamma   90.00
#
_symmetry.space_group_name_H-M   'P 1'
#
loop_
_entity.id
_entity.type
_entity.pdbx_description
1 polymer ?
#
loop_
_entity_poly.entity_id
_entity_poly.type
_entity_poly.pdbx_seq_one_letter_code
_entity_poly.pdbx_strand_id
1 'polypeptide(L)'
;MANEADRRCQFYVCKCFTTDNIFLEDYRLHVRFVSEQQLRLDYHIILQEVDRRRRLSVTSAERAAAIKDMYQPLYPHVYYLQESYLSTKLKQIVQYCRSSGATEDGLSDLLEEEAAPRVYHFPVFEKSFCEELVEEMEHFEQSSAPKGRPNTMNHYGILLNELGFDEGFITPLREQYLQPLTSLLYPDCGGRCLDSHKAFVVKYDMNEDLDLSYHYDNAEVTLNVSLGKDFTEGNLYFGDMRQVPVSETECSEVEHRVTEGLLHRGQHMHGALPISSGVRWNLIIWMRASQERNKLCPMCNRKPSLEEGEGFADGFTKQSKDINTSCVLT
;
A
#
# COMPACT_ATOMS: atom_id res chain seq x y z
N MET A 1 -20.72 -20.30 -18.36
CA MET A 1 -19.93 -21.39 -17.77
C MET A 1 -18.64 -20.75 -17.30
N ALA A 2 -18.61 -20.32 -16.04
CA ALA A 2 -17.48 -19.60 -15.47
C ALA A 2 -16.36 -20.61 -15.19
N ASN A 3 -15.14 -20.29 -15.64
CA ASN A 3 -13.97 -21.15 -15.48
C ASN A 3 -13.69 -21.44 -13.99
N GLU A 4 -13.68 -22.73 -13.65
CA GLU A 4 -13.29 -23.32 -12.36
C GLU A 4 -11.79 -23.17 -12.03
N ALA A 5 -11.12 -22.13 -12.55
CA ALA A 5 -9.67 -21.92 -12.41
C ALA A 5 -9.28 -20.97 -11.27
N ASP A 6 -10.20 -20.20 -10.71
CA ASP A 6 -9.94 -19.34 -9.55
C ASP A 6 -10.29 -20.08 -8.25
N ARG A 7 -9.45 -21.07 -7.88
CA ARG A 7 -9.30 -21.36 -6.46
C ARG A 7 -8.65 -20.12 -5.85
N ARG A 8 -9.46 -19.13 -5.45
CA ARG A 8 -8.97 -17.94 -4.74
C ARG A 8 -7.98 -18.40 -3.68
N CYS A 9 -6.70 -18.06 -3.86
CA CYS A 9 -5.69 -18.34 -2.86
C CYS A 9 -6.17 -17.71 -1.56
N GLN A 10 -6.38 -18.52 -0.53
CA GLN A 10 -6.78 -18.00 0.78
C GLN A 10 -5.60 -17.20 1.35
N PHE A 11 -5.83 -15.91 1.61
CA PHE A 11 -4.86 -15.05 2.29
C PHE A 11 -5.07 -15.04 3.80
N TYR A 12 -4.00 -14.74 4.51
CA TYR A 12 -3.90 -14.80 5.97
C TYR A 12 -3.27 -13.52 6.51
N VAL A 13 -3.45 -13.30 7.80
CA VAL A 13 -2.65 -12.35 8.61
C VAL A 13 -1.69 -13.13 9.51
N CYS A 14 -0.59 -12.50 9.89
CA CYS A 14 0.24 -13.04 10.97
C CYS A 14 -0.40 -12.67 12.32
N LYS A 15 -0.45 -13.58 13.30
CA LYS A 15 -0.99 -13.32 14.65
C LYS A 15 -0.42 -12.05 15.31
N CYS A 16 0.83 -11.72 15.00
CA CYS A 16 1.49 -10.52 15.52
C CYS A 16 0.85 -9.21 15.03
N PHE A 17 -0.01 -9.25 14.01
CA PHE A 17 -0.73 -8.07 13.53
C PHE A 17 -1.47 -7.36 14.66
N THR A 18 -1.98 -8.11 15.65
CA THR A 18 -2.68 -7.54 16.81
C THR A 18 -1.76 -7.14 17.96
N THR A 19 -0.45 -7.41 17.90
CA THR A 19 0.47 -7.18 19.03
C THR A 19 1.69 -6.35 18.69
N ASP A 20 2.12 -6.32 17.44
CA ASP A 20 3.37 -5.71 17.02
C ASP A 20 3.11 -4.52 16.07
N ASN A 21 4.04 -3.56 16.07
CA ASN A 21 4.01 -2.37 15.22
C ASN A 21 2.72 -1.55 15.39
N ILE A 22 2.32 -1.31 16.64
CA ILE A 22 1.18 -0.45 16.98
C ILE A 22 1.68 0.99 17.08
N PHE A 23 1.14 1.90 16.26
CA PHE A 23 1.52 3.31 16.31
C PHE A 23 0.80 4.01 17.47
N LEU A 24 1.55 4.72 18.30
CA LEU A 24 1.02 5.62 19.33
C LEU A 24 1.20 7.05 18.89
N GLU A 25 0.10 7.71 18.54
CA GLU A 25 0.09 9.08 18.01
C GLU A 25 0.73 10.08 18.98
N ASP A 26 0.32 10.06 20.26
CA ASP A 26 0.81 10.96 21.32
C ASP A 26 2.35 10.92 21.49
N TYR A 27 2.96 9.79 21.11
CA TYR A 27 4.40 9.55 21.26
C TYR A 27 5.14 9.47 19.93
N ARG A 28 4.41 9.51 18.80
CA ARG A 28 4.92 9.32 17.43
C ARG A 28 5.85 8.11 17.30
N LEU A 29 5.50 6.98 17.93
CA LEU A 29 6.34 5.79 18.05
C LEU A 29 5.55 4.51 17.80
N HIS A 30 6.20 3.51 17.20
CA HIS A 30 5.66 2.16 17.09
C HIS A 30 6.07 1.30 18.27
N VAL A 31 5.10 0.64 18.91
CA VAL A 31 5.28 -0.19 20.10
C VAL A 31 4.79 -1.62 19.88
N ARG A 32 5.11 -2.47 20.86
CA ARG A 32 4.62 -3.85 20.95
C ARG A 32 3.80 -4.03 22.22
N PHE A 33 2.62 -4.61 22.07
CA PHE A 33 1.76 -5.05 23.16
C PHE A 33 2.22 -6.41 23.70
N VAL A 34 2.39 -6.52 25.03
CA VAL A 34 2.83 -7.74 25.71
C VAL A 34 1.75 -8.31 26.64
N SER A 35 1.13 -7.49 27.51
CA SER A 35 0.06 -7.93 28.41
C SER A 35 -0.80 -6.78 28.95
N GLU A 36 -2.05 -7.07 29.35
CA GLU A 36 -2.93 -6.11 30.04
C GLU A 36 -2.36 -5.59 31.37
N GLN A 37 -1.52 -6.39 32.05
CA GLN A 37 -0.96 -6.04 33.35
C GLN A 37 0.17 -5.00 33.24
N GLN A 38 1.00 -5.08 32.19
CA GLN A 38 1.93 -3.99 31.83
C GLN A 38 1.17 -2.71 31.42
N LEU A 39 -0.06 -2.87 30.94
CA LEU A 39 -0.79 -1.85 30.20
C LEU A 39 -1.71 -0.96 31.05
N ARG A 40 -2.29 -1.49 32.13
CA ARG A 40 -3.13 -0.71 33.06
C ARG A 40 -2.37 0.42 33.77
N LEU A 41 -1.04 0.38 33.75
CA LEU A 41 -0.22 1.42 34.36
C LEU A 41 0.04 2.60 33.41
N ASP A 42 0.08 2.39 32.09
CA ASP A 42 0.61 3.44 31.20
C ASP A 42 -0.20 3.76 29.91
N TYR A 43 -1.02 2.86 29.30
CA TYR A 43 -1.51 3.10 27.91
C TYR A 43 -2.86 2.45 27.51
N HIS A 44 -4.00 3.05 27.87
CA HIS A 44 -5.34 2.57 27.47
C HIS A 44 -5.57 2.51 25.94
N ILE A 45 -4.93 3.40 25.19
CA ILE A 45 -5.07 3.54 23.73
C ILE A 45 -4.65 2.25 22.98
N ILE A 46 -3.65 1.52 23.49
CA ILE A 46 -3.20 0.27 22.87
C ILE A 46 -4.31 -0.77 22.85
N LEU A 47 -5.10 -0.94 23.93
CA LEU A 47 -6.18 -1.94 23.94
C LEU A 47 -7.25 -1.62 22.90
N GLN A 48 -7.59 -0.34 22.77
CA GLN A 48 -8.55 0.10 21.77
C GLN A 48 -8.05 -0.24 20.36
N GLU A 49 -6.76 -0.03 20.09
CA GLU A 49 -6.16 -0.37 18.80
C GLU A 49 -6.07 -1.88 18.56
N VAL A 50 -5.73 -2.68 19.58
CA VAL A 50 -5.74 -4.15 19.49
C VAL A 50 -7.15 -4.67 19.17
N ASP A 51 -8.16 -4.19 19.89
CA ASP A 51 -9.56 -4.58 19.68
C ASP A 51 -10.12 -4.09 18.34
N ARG A 52 -9.62 -2.96 17.83
CA ARG A 52 -9.91 -2.51 16.47
C ARG A 52 -9.30 -3.46 15.44
N ARG A 53 -8.03 -3.82 15.57
CA ARG A 53 -7.34 -4.76 14.65
C ARG A 53 -7.98 -6.15 14.63
N ARG A 54 -8.42 -6.67 15.78
CA ARG A 54 -9.15 -7.96 15.86
C ARG A 54 -10.46 -7.97 15.06
N ARG A 55 -11.14 -6.83 14.98
CA ARG A 55 -12.42 -6.68 14.27
C ARG A 55 -12.26 -6.12 12.87
N LEU A 56 -11.04 -5.89 12.40
CA LEU A 56 -10.77 -5.12 11.19
C LEU A 56 -11.38 -5.77 9.95
N SER A 57 -11.19 -7.08 9.74
CA SER A 57 -11.73 -7.80 8.58
C SER A 57 -13.25 -7.73 8.55
N VAL A 58 -13.91 -8.17 9.64
CA VAL A 58 -15.38 -8.19 9.76
C VAL A 58 -15.97 -6.79 9.54
N THR A 59 -15.43 -5.77 10.21
CA THR A 59 -15.93 -4.40 10.05
C THR A 59 -15.65 -3.82 8.67
N SER A 60 -14.59 -4.26 7.98
CA SER A 60 -14.30 -3.86 6.60
C SER A 60 -15.33 -4.46 5.62
N ALA A 61 -15.65 -5.75 5.76
CA ALA A 61 -16.71 -6.38 4.95
C ALA A 61 -18.09 -5.76 5.20
N GLU A 62 -18.45 -5.47 6.45
CA GLU A 62 -19.70 -4.78 6.79
C GLU A 62 -19.77 -3.38 6.15
N ARG A 63 -18.66 -2.62 6.20
CA ARG A 63 -18.57 -1.31 5.53
C ARG A 63 -18.69 -1.43 4.02
N ALA A 64 -17.95 -2.35 3.40
CA ALA A 64 -17.99 -2.56 1.95
C ALA A 64 -19.42 -2.92 1.47
N ALA A 65 -20.12 -3.78 2.22
CA ALA A 65 -21.52 -4.11 1.94
C ALA A 65 -22.44 -2.88 2.06
N ALA A 66 -22.30 -2.10 3.13
CA ALA A 66 -23.10 -0.89 3.33
C ALA A 66 -22.80 0.20 2.29
N ILE A 67 -21.53 0.39 1.91
CA ILE A 67 -21.12 1.32 0.84
C ILE A 67 -21.79 0.94 -0.46
N LYS A 68 -21.77 -0.35 -0.83
CA LYS A 68 -22.40 -0.85 -2.06
C LYS A 68 -23.90 -0.54 -2.13
N ASP A 69 -24.60 -0.55 -1.00
CA ASP A 69 -26.04 -0.29 -0.93
C ASP A 69 -26.37 1.22 -0.85
N MET A 70 -25.49 2.03 -0.26
CA MET A 70 -25.77 3.43 0.07
C MET A 70 -25.15 4.45 -0.90
N TYR A 71 -23.99 4.13 -1.48
CA TYR A 71 -23.20 5.06 -2.28
C TYR A 71 -23.47 4.84 -3.78
N GLN A 72 -23.56 5.95 -4.51
CA GLN A 72 -23.65 5.94 -5.98
C GLN A 72 -22.42 6.66 -6.52
N PRO A 73 -21.56 5.98 -7.29
CA PRO A 73 -20.37 6.61 -7.87
C PRO A 73 -20.71 7.82 -8.75
N LEU A 74 -19.93 8.88 -8.63
CA LEU A 74 -19.99 10.03 -9.53
C LEU A 74 -19.43 9.68 -10.91
N TYR A 75 -18.33 8.92 -10.94
CA TYR A 75 -17.63 8.48 -12.13
C TYR A 75 -17.47 6.95 -12.14
N PRO A 76 -18.50 6.17 -12.55
CA PRO A 76 -18.42 4.70 -12.56
C PRO A 76 -17.24 4.14 -13.37
N HIS A 77 -16.73 4.87 -14.37
CA HIS A 77 -15.62 4.43 -15.20
C HIS A 77 -14.26 4.46 -14.50
N VAL A 78 -14.06 5.25 -13.43
CA VAL A 78 -12.77 5.30 -12.72
C VAL A 78 -12.48 4.03 -11.90
N TYR A 79 -13.48 3.18 -11.67
CA TYR A 79 -13.36 1.90 -10.96
C TYR A 79 -12.72 0.79 -11.80
N TYR A 80 -12.52 1.04 -13.11
CA TYR A 80 -11.97 0.07 -14.05
C TYR A 80 -10.77 0.68 -14.76
N LEU A 81 -9.61 0.04 -14.68
CA LEU A 81 -8.38 0.54 -15.28
C LEU A 81 -8.53 0.65 -16.80
N GLN A 82 -8.22 1.83 -17.34
CA GLN A 82 -8.12 2.05 -18.78
C GLN A 82 -6.72 2.54 -19.13
N GLU A 83 -6.20 2.11 -20.29
CA GLU A 83 -4.88 2.51 -20.76
C GLU A 83 -4.78 4.03 -21.01
N SER A 84 -5.91 4.69 -21.28
CA SER A 84 -6.03 6.15 -21.41
C SER A 84 -5.74 6.90 -20.12
N TYR A 85 -5.85 6.26 -18.96
CA TYR A 85 -5.54 6.87 -17.66
C TYR A 85 -4.04 6.93 -17.40
N LEU A 86 -3.26 6.09 -18.07
CA LEU A 86 -1.84 5.90 -17.79
C LEU A 86 -0.99 6.85 -18.62
N SER A 87 0.02 7.44 -17.97
CA SER A 87 0.94 8.35 -18.63
C SER A 87 1.62 7.68 -19.83
N THR A 88 1.93 8.48 -20.85
CA THR A 88 2.73 8.00 -21.99
C THR A 88 4.07 7.40 -21.54
N LYS A 89 4.69 7.98 -20.53
CA LYS A 89 5.98 7.53 -19.99
C LYS A 89 5.88 6.17 -19.29
N LEU A 90 4.85 5.92 -18.48
CA LEU A 90 4.63 4.63 -17.83
C LEU A 90 4.43 3.52 -18.87
N LYS A 91 3.66 3.79 -19.92
CA LYS A 91 3.46 2.83 -21.02
C LYS A 91 4.77 2.46 -21.71
N GLN A 92 5.66 3.44 -21.95
CA GLN A 92 7.00 3.20 -22.51
C GLN A 92 7.87 2.38 -21.56
N ILE A 93 7.86 2.69 -20.26
CA ILE A 93 8.61 1.94 -19.24
C ILE A 93 8.15 0.47 -19.24
N VAL A 94 6.83 0.23 -19.17
CA VAL A 94 6.26 -1.12 -19.15
C VAL A 94 6.58 -1.88 -20.44
N GLN A 95 6.52 -1.22 -21.59
CA GLN A 95 6.92 -1.80 -22.87
C GLN A 95 8.40 -2.22 -22.86
N TYR A 96 9.29 -1.37 -22.33
CA TYR A 96 10.70 -1.71 -22.17
C TYR A 96 10.89 -2.92 -21.25
N CYS A 97 10.28 -2.94 -20.06
CA CYS A 97 10.39 -4.04 -19.10
C CYS A 97 9.90 -5.39 -19.65
N ARG A 98 8.96 -5.37 -20.61
CA ARG A 98 8.45 -6.58 -21.28
C ARG A 98 9.31 -7.06 -22.44
N SER A 99 10.33 -6.28 -22.85
CA SER A 99 11.23 -6.68 -23.93
C SER A 99 12.21 -7.76 -23.48
N SER A 100 12.63 -8.63 -24.40
CA SER A 100 13.49 -9.78 -24.10
C SER A 100 14.90 -9.43 -23.60
N GLY A 101 15.32 -8.17 -23.76
CA GLY A 101 16.64 -7.66 -23.35
C GLY A 101 16.58 -6.66 -22.20
N ALA A 102 15.45 -6.53 -21.51
CA ALA A 102 15.30 -5.57 -20.43
C ALA A 102 16.26 -5.86 -19.27
N THR A 103 17.07 -4.87 -18.92
CA THR A 103 17.96 -4.88 -17.75
C THR A 103 17.54 -3.82 -16.75
N GLU A 104 18.01 -3.96 -15.51
CA GLU A 104 17.89 -2.93 -14.46
C GLU A 104 18.53 -1.62 -14.93
N ASP A 105 19.77 -1.65 -15.40
CA ASP A 105 20.49 -0.46 -15.88
C ASP A 105 19.71 0.31 -16.95
N GLY A 106 19.20 -0.38 -17.98
CA GLY A 106 18.43 0.31 -19.04
C GLY A 106 17.03 0.73 -18.60
N LEU A 107 16.49 0.17 -17.51
CA LEU A 107 15.28 0.69 -16.88
C LEU A 107 15.60 1.97 -16.10
N SER A 108 16.72 2.01 -15.40
CA SER A 108 17.18 3.20 -14.66
C SER A 108 17.34 4.41 -15.58
N ASP A 109 17.79 4.23 -16.84
CA ASP A 109 17.85 5.29 -17.85
C ASP A 109 16.47 5.90 -18.20
N LEU A 110 15.38 5.19 -17.90
CA LEU A 110 14.00 5.65 -18.13
C LEU A 110 13.36 6.28 -16.90
N LEU A 111 13.97 6.17 -15.72
CA LEU A 111 13.43 6.62 -14.43
C LEU A 111 14.24 7.81 -13.90
N GLU A 112 13.62 8.61 -13.04
CA GLU A 112 14.35 9.57 -12.21
C GLU A 112 14.66 8.86 -10.89
N GLU A 113 15.94 8.69 -10.57
CA GLU A 113 16.36 8.21 -9.25
C GLU A 113 16.48 9.41 -8.31
N GLU A 114 15.86 9.31 -7.15
CA GLU A 114 15.84 10.36 -6.15
C GLU A 114 17.08 10.34 -5.27
N ALA A 115 17.25 11.38 -4.45
CA ALA A 115 18.37 11.44 -3.49
C ALA A 115 18.42 10.23 -2.54
N ALA A 116 17.25 9.63 -2.27
CA ALA A 116 17.15 8.40 -1.50
C ALA A 116 17.42 7.16 -2.40
N PRO A 117 18.38 6.29 -2.05
CA PRO A 117 18.76 5.16 -2.89
C PRO A 117 17.58 4.23 -3.23
N ARG A 118 17.49 3.81 -4.49
CA ARG A 118 16.45 2.88 -4.98
C ARG A 118 15.01 3.35 -4.70
N VAL A 119 14.83 4.67 -4.64
CA VAL A 119 13.53 5.35 -4.74
C VAL A 119 13.43 5.91 -6.14
N TYR A 120 12.46 5.45 -6.90
CA TYR A 120 12.30 5.83 -8.29
C TYR A 120 11.04 6.65 -8.48
N HIS A 121 11.19 7.71 -9.25
CA HIS A 121 10.17 8.67 -9.56
C HIS A 121 9.81 8.59 -11.05
N PHE A 122 8.51 8.57 -11.36
CA PHE A 122 8.02 8.57 -12.74
C PHE A 122 6.55 9.00 -12.85
N PRO A 123 6.13 9.58 -13.99
CA PRO A 123 4.72 9.86 -14.27
C PRO A 123 3.89 8.58 -14.30
N VAL A 124 2.79 8.52 -13.54
CA VAL A 124 1.93 7.32 -13.47
C VAL A 124 0.66 7.53 -14.28
N PHE A 125 -0.04 8.63 -14.03
CA PHE A 125 -1.35 8.89 -14.60
C PHE A 125 -1.39 10.17 -15.44
N GLU A 126 -2.35 10.24 -16.37
CA GLU A 126 -2.71 11.46 -17.06
C GLU A 126 -3.48 12.39 -16.11
N LYS A 127 -3.25 13.71 -16.22
CA LYS A 127 -3.81 14.70 -15.29
C LYS A 127 -5.33 14.64 -15.20
N SER A 128 -6.02 14.49 -16.33
CA SER A 128 -7.48 14.44 -16.37
C SER A 128 -8.06 13.27 -15.58
N PHE A 129 -7.39 12.11 -15.59
CA PHE A 129 -7.79 10.98 -14.77
C PHE A 129 -7.60 11.26 -13.28
N CYS A 130 -6.47 11.87 -12.89
CA CYS A 130 -6.26 12.26 -11.50
C CYS A 130 -7.34 13.24 -11.00
N GLU A 131 -7.75 14.20 -11.83
CA GLU A 131 -8.83 15.15 -11.51
C GLU A 131 -10.15 14.41 -11.26
N GLU A 132 -10.58 13.52 -12.17
CA GLU A 132 -11.80 12.71 -11.99
C GLU A 132 -11.73 11.77 -10.79
N LEU A 133 -10.57 11.14 -10.54
CA LEU A 133 -10.39 10.25 -9.39
C LEU A 133 -10.51 11.02 -8.08
N VAL A 134 -9.91 12.21 -7.98
CA VAL A 134 -10.02 13.06 -6.78
C VAL A 134 -11.46 13.54 -6.58
N GLU A 135 -12.16 13.94 -7.64
CA GLU A 135 -13.57 14.32 -7.56
C GLU A 135 -14.47 13.16 -7.09
N GLU A 136 -14.22 11.92 -7.54
CA GLU A 136 -14.90 10.72 -7.04
C GLU A 136 -14.62 10.49 -5.55
N MET A 137 -13.38 10.69 -5.09
CA MET A 137 -13.02 10.58 -3.67
C MET A 137 -13.71 11.66 -2.82
N GLU A 138 -13.73 12.90 -3.29
CA GLU A 138 -14.44 14.00 -2.63
C GLU A 138 -15.95 13.74 -2.57
N HIS A 139 -16.54 13.18 -3.63
CA HIS A 139 -17.94 12.78 -3.66
C HIS A 139 -18.25 11.71 -2.60
N PHE A 140 -17.37 10.70 -2.49
CA PHE A 140 -17.50 9.66 -1.45
C PHE A 140 -17.34 10.24 -0.04
N GLU A 141 -16.38 11.14 0.19
CA GLU A 141 -16.18 11.81 1.47
C GLU A 141 -17.43 12.57 1.93
N GLN A 142 -18.11 13.25 1.01
CA GLN A 142 -19.33 14.03 1.30
C GLN A 142 -20.58 13.16 1.50
N SER A 143 -20.53 11.88 1.13
CA SER A 143 -21.66 10.95 1.28
C SER A 143 -21.88 10.50 2.73
N SER A 144 -23.08 9.98 3.01
CA SER A 144 -23.41 9.36 4.31
C SER A 144 -22.91 7.91 4.43
N ALA A 145 -22.24 7.37 3.41
CA ALA A 145 -21.72 6.00 3.44
C ALA A 145 -20.62 5.87 4.52
N PRO A 146 -20.52 4.71 5.20
CA PRO A 146 -19.54 4.53 6.26
C PRO A 146 -18.11 4.53 5.70
N LYS A 147 -17.16 5.03 6.50
CA LYS A 147 -15.76 5.22 6.09
C LYS A 147 -14.83 4.51 7.07
N GLY A 148 -13.91 3.70 6.55
CA GLY A 148 -12.84 3.09 7.33
C GLY A 148 -11.59 3.97 7.35
N ARG A 149 -10.79 3.89 8.41
CA ARG A 149 -9.47 4.54 8.42
C ARG A 149 -8.50 3.80 7.49
N PRO A 150 -7.75 4.49 6.62
CA PRO A 150 -6.85 3.87 5.66
C PRO A 150 -5.71 3.08 6.33
N ASN A 151 -5.11 3.65 7.37
CA ASN A 151 -4.09 2.99 8.21
C ASN A 151 -4.15 3.51 9.66
N THR A 152 -3.16 3.18 10.48
CA THR A 152 -3.12 3.57 11.91
C THR A 152 -2.59 4.97 12.16
N MET A 153 -2.06 5.63 11.14
CA MET A 153 -1.37 6.91 11.22
C MET A 153 -2.11 8.03 10.48
N ASN A 154 -2.99 7.68 9.53
CA ASN A 154 -3.87 8.60 8.82
C ASN A 154 -5.30 8.53 9.37
N HIS A 155 -5.85 9.68 9.71
CA HIS A 155 -7.23 9.87 10.12
C HIS A 155 -8.16 10.04 8.92
N TYR A 156 -7.67 10.63 7.84
CA TYR A 156 -8.44 11.01 6.67
C TYR A 156 -7.96 10.28 5.42
N GLY A 157 -8.91 9.81 4.63
CA GLY A 157 -8.65 8.98 3.47
C GLY A 157 -9.65 7.84 3.29
N ILE A 158 -9.44 7.07 2.22
CA ILE A 158 -10.43 6.13 1.68
C ILE A 158 -9.75 4.80 1.38
N LEU A 159 -10.34 3.70 1.89
CA LEU A 159 -9.93 2.33 1.58
C LEU A 159 -10.54 1.90 0.24
N LEU A 160 -9.71 1.75 -0.78
CA LEU A 160 -10.19 1.49 -2.14
C LEU A 160 -10.80 0.10 -2.33
N ASN A 161 -10.38 -0.87 -1.51
CA ASN A 161 -11.00 -2.19 -1.47
C ASN A 161 -12.45 -2.13 -0.98
N GLU A 162 -12.78 -1.23 -0.04
CA GLU A 162 -14.14 -1.05 0.49
C GLU A 162 -15.07 -0.37 -0.53
N LEU A 163 -14.51 0.43 -1.45
CA LEU A 163 -15.23 1.06 -2.56
C LEU A 163 -15.35 0.13 -3.78
N GLY A 164 -14.57 -0.95 -3.86
CA GLY A 164 -14.63 -1.93 -4.95
C GLY A 164 -13.66 -1.68 -6.10
N PHE A 165 -12.54 -1.00 -5.87
CA PHE A 165 -11.49 -0.75 -6.89
C PHE A 165 -10.55 -1.94 -7.12
N ASP A 166 -10.48 -2.92 -6.21
CA ASP A 166 -9.45 -3.97 -6.25
C ASP A 166 -9.49 -4.80 -7.55
N GLU A 167 -10.67 -5.30 -7.94
CA GLU A 167 -10.81 -6.19 -9.10
C GLU A 167 -10.65 -5.44 -10.43
N GLY A 168 -11.33 -4.29 -10.56
CA GLY A 168 -11.41 -3.55 -11.82
C GLY A 168 -10.19 -2.67 -12.08
N PHE A 169 -9.50 -2.19 -11.04
CA PHE A 169 -8.47 -1.18 -11.18
C PHE A 169 -7.12 -1.61 -10.60
N ILE A 170 -7.06 -1.88 -9.29
CA ILE A 170 -5.78 -2.04 -8.60
C ILE A 170 -5.10 -3.35 -8.96
N THR A 171 -5.85 -4.45 -9.12
CA THR A 171 -5.32 -5.75 -9.57
C THR A 171 -4.70 -5.64 -10.97
N PRO A 172 -5.40 -5.15 -12.01
CA PRO A 172 -4.81 -4.91 -13.32
C PRO A 172 -3.60 -3.97 -13.28
N LEU A 173 -3.64 -2.89 -12.49
CA LEU A 173 -2.53 -1.94 -12.38
C LEU A 173 -1.28 -2.64 -11.83
N ARG A 174 -1.43 -3.38 -10.72
CA ARG A 174 -0.35 -4.16 -10.10
C ARG A 174 0.24 -5.16 -11.08
N GLU A 175 -0.58 -6.02 -11.67
CA GLU A 175 -0.10 -7.16 -12.45
C GLU A 175 0.45 -6.76 -13.82
N GLN A 176 -0.21 -5.81 -14.49
CA GLN A 176 0.11 -5.48 -15.87
C GLN A 176 1.15 -4.36 -15.95
N TYR A 177 1.11 -3.38 -15.05
CA TYR A 177 1.89 -2.15 -15.20
C TYR A 177 2.95 -1.96 -14.12
N LEU A 178 2.77 -2.45 -12.90
CA LEU A 178 3.77 -2.29 -11.83
C LEU A 178 4.72 -3.49 -11.73
N GLN A 179 4.20 -4.71 -11.80
CA GLN A 179 4.99 -5.94 -11.65
C GLN A 179 6.18 -6.06 -12.64
N PRO A 180 6.08 -5.63 -13.92
CA PRO A 180 7.23 -5.67 -14.82
C PRO A 180 8.40 -4.82 -14.35
N LEU A 181 8.14 -3.65 -13.76
CA LEU A 181 9.16 -2.73 -13.24
C LEU A 181 9.74 -3.30 -11.94
N THR A 182 8.87 -3.68 -11.00
CA THR A 182 9.33 -4.19 -9.69
C THR A 182 10.11 -5.49 -9.81
N SER A 183 9.85 -6.28 -10.86
CA SER A 183 10.61 -7.51 -11.16
C SER A 183 12.09 -7.26 -11.48
N LEU A 184 12.39 -6.09 -12.05
CA LEU A 184 13.73 -5.64 -12.39
C LEU A 184 14.36 -4.83 -11.26
N LEU A 185 13.60 -3.90 -10.67
CA LEU A 185 14.11 -2.96 -9.66
C LEU A 185 14.26 -3.57 -8.26
N TYR A 186 13.41 -4.54 -7.89
CA TYR A 186 13.35 -5.09 -6.53
C TYR A 186 13.33 -6.62 -6.48
N PRO A 187 14.23 -7.33 -7.22
CA PRO A 187 14.25 -8.79 -7.22
C PRO A 187 14.62 -9.38 -5.85
N ASP A 188 15.35 -8.62 -5.04
CA ASP A 188 15.85 -8.98 -3.71
C ASP A 188 14.78 -8.99 -2.60
N CYS A 189 13.65 -8.31 -2.80
CA CYS A 189 12.56 -8.27 -1.82
C CYS A 189 11.20 -8.74 -2.36
N GLY A 190 11.21 -9.58 -3.40
CA GLY A 190 9.99 -10.22 -3.91
C GLY A 190 9.24 -9.41 -4.98
N GLY A 191 9.87 -8.40 -5.59
CA GLY A 191 9.24 -7.58 -6.64
C GLY A 191 8.74 -8.37 -7.86
N ARG A 192 9.18 -9.62 -8.05
CA ARG A 192 8.73 -10.54 -9.10
C ARG A 192 7.42 -11.26 -8.81
N CYS A 193 7.03 -11.35 -7.55
CA CYS A 193 5.93 -12.18 -7.07
C CYS A 193 4.99 -11.42 -6.13
N LEU A 194 4.80 -10.13 -6.39
CA LEU A 194 3.82 -9.30 -5.70
C LEU A 194 2.42 -9.80 -6.07
N ASP A 195 1.78 -10.59 -5.21
CA ASP A 195 0.55 -11.36 -5.46
C ASP A 195 -0.67 -10.84 -4.69
N SER A 196 -0.50 -9.79 -3.90
CA SER A 196 -1.55 -9.16 -3.11
C SER A 196 -1.26 -7.67 -2.94
N HIS A 197 -2.29 -6.90 -2.58
CA HIS A 197 -2.14 -5.48 -2.32
C HIS A 197 -3.11 -4.97 -1.26
N LYS A 198 -2.81 -3.77 -0.77
CA LYS A 198 -3.76 -2.89 -0.09
C LYS A 198 -3.61 -1.50 -0.68
N ALA A 199 -4.68 -0.97 -1.26
CA ALA A 199 -4.69 0.37 -1.82
C ALA A 199 -5.63 1.29 -1.06
N PHE A 200 -5.19 2.53 -0.87
CA PHE A 200 -5.95 3.56 -0.19
C PHE A 200 -5.52 4.93 -0.67
N VAL A 201 -6.42 5.88 -0.55
CA VAL A 201 -6.12 7.29 -0.80
C VAL A 201 -6.01 7.99 0.55
N VAL A 202 -5.02 8.87 0.72
CA VAL A 202 -4.90 9.75 1.89
C VAL A 202 -5.09 11.20 1.46
N LYS A 203 -5.59 12.00 2.38
CA LYS A 203 -5.84 13.42 2.20
C LYS A 203 -5.10 14.20 3.27
N TYR A 204 -4.38 15.23 2.83
CA TYR A 204 -3.84 16.25 3.70
C TYR A 204 -4.56 17.56 3.45
N ASP A 205 -5.01 18.22 4.51
CA ASP A 205 -5.77 19.47 4.47
C ASP A 205 -5.44 20.30 5.71
N MET A 206 -5.54 21.63 5.60
CA MET A 206 -5.23 22.58 6.68
C MET A 206 -6.01 22.36 7.98
N ASN A 207 -7.14 21.63 7.95
CA ASN A 207 -7.94 21.31 9.13
C ASN A 207 -7.98 19.80 9.46
N GLU A 208 -7.18 18.99 8.77
CA GLU A 208 -7.16 17.53 8.88
C GLU A 208 -5.73 17.05 9.19
N ASP A 209 -5.28 15.94 8.60
CA ASP A 209 -3.88 15.52 8.70
C ASP A 209 -3.01 16.50 7.89
N LEU A 210 -1.91 16.99 8.48
CA LEU A 210 -0.94 17.87 7.79
C LEU A 210 0.29 17.11 7.32
N ASP A 211 0.73 16.12 8.09
CA ASP A 211 1.99 15.38 7.96
C ASP A 211 1.78 13.88 8.16
N LEU A 212 2.84 13.10 7.96
CA LEU A 212 2.87 11.70 8.37
C LEU A 212 4.20 11.37 9.03
N SER A 213 4.13 10.89 10.27
CA SER A 213 5.31 10.55 11.08
C SER A 213 6.15 9.44 10.46
N TYR A 214 7.42 9.38 10.85
CA TYR A 214 8.41 8.44 10.31
C TYR A 214 8.05 6.97 10.58
N HIS A 215 7.92 6.17 9.53
CA HIS A 215 7.43 4.80 9.56
C HIS A 215 7.96 3.96 8.39
N TYR A 216 7.60 2.68 8.36
CA TYR A 216 7.74 1.82 7.19
C TYR A 216 6.37 1.25 6.82
N ASP A 217 6.23 0.81 5.58
CA ASP A 217 5.02 0.21 5.09
C ASP A 217 4.95 -1.29 5.37
N ASN A 218 3.75 -1.79 5.63
CA ASN A 218 3.49 -3.23 5.64
C ASN A 218 3.37 -3.76 4.20
N ALA A 219 4.42 -3.59 3.41
CA ALA A 219 4.55 -3.93 2.01
C ALA A 219 5.96 -4.45 1.69
N GLU A 220 6.10 -5.14 0.56
CA GLU A 220 7.42 -5.42 -0.01
C GLU A 220 7.85 -4.26 -0.91
N VAL A 221 6.92 -3.74 -1.72
CA VAL A 221 7.10 -2.55 -2.55
C VAL A 221 5.87 -1.64 -2.39
N THR A 222 6.10 -0.34 -2.26
CA THR A 222 5.06 0.68 -2.19
C THR A 222 5.15 1.57 -3.43
N LEU A 223 3.98 1.90 -3.99
CA LEU A 223 3.82 3.03 -4.90
C LEU A 223 3.01 4.11 -4.17
N ASN A 224 3.51 5.34 -4.14
CA ASN A 224 2.82 6.52 -3.63
C ASN A 224 2.70 7.54 -4.76
N VAL A 225 1.49 7.85 -5.21
CA VAL A 225 1.22 8.73 -6.35
C VAL A 225 0.51 9.98 -5.87
N SER A 226 1.06 11.16 -6.18
CA SER A 226 0.38 12.43 -5.93
C SER A 226 -0.72 12.61 -6.97
N LEU A 227 -1.99 12.52 -6.54
CA LEU A 227 -3.13 12.70 -7.43
C LEU A 227 -3.38 14.19 -7.72
N GLY A 228 -2.99 15.08 -6.81
CA GLY A 228 -3.03 16.52 -7.05
C GLY A 228 -3.85 17.29 -6.04
N LYS A 229 -4.64 18.25 -6.58
CA LYS A 229 -4.99 19.55 -5.97
C LYS A 229 -3.78 20.47 -5.79
N ASP A 230 -4.04 21.73 -5.48
CA ASP A 230 -3.00 22.73 -5.25
C ASP A 230 -2.57 22.69 -3.79
N PHE A 231 -1.27 22.53 -3.55
CA PHE A 231 -0.67 22.59 -2.21
C PHE A 231 0.77 23.12 -2.30
N THR A 232 1.33 23.51 -1.15
CA THR A 232 2.74 23.91 -1.01
C THR A 232 3.40 23.13 0.11
N GLU A 233 4.70 22.88 0.00
CA GLU A 233 5.46 21.97 0.88
C GLU A 233 4.90 20.53 0.81
N GLY A 234 5.05 19.74 1.88
CA GLY A 234 4.50 18.38 1.90
C GLY A 234 5.40 17.32 1.27
N ASN A 235 6.67 17.61 1.02
CA ASN A 235 7.59 16.63 0.45
C ASN A 235 7.68 15.37 1.29
N LEU A 236 8.02 14.25 0.65
CA LEU A 236 8.35 13.05 1.39
C LEU A 236 9.80 13.12 1.85
N TYR A 237 10.12 12.41 2.91
CA TYR A 237 11.50 12.23 3.32
C TYR A 237 11.75 10.75 3.59
N PHE A 238 12.92 10.28 3.18
CA PHE A 238 13.33 8.89 3.28
C PHE A 238 14.65 8.82 4.05
N GLY A 239 14.70 7.97 5.08
CA GLY A 239 15.95 7.59 5.72
C GLY A 239 16.35 6.17 5.32
N ASP A 240 17.07 5.45 6.17
CA ASP A 240 17.52 4.09 5.84
C ASP A 240 16.40 3.04 5.90
N MET A 241 16.76 1.81 5.52
CA MET A 241 15.91 0.64 5.77
C MET A 241 15.68 0.45 7.27
N ARG A 242 14.49 -0.04 7.66
CA ARG A 242 14.05 -0.22 9.06
C ARG A 242 15.07 -0.90 10.00
N GLN A 243 15.97 -1.72 9.48
CA GLN A 243 16.99 -2.41 10.28
C GLN A 243 18.08 -1.47 10.82
N VAL A 244 18.24 -0.29 10.23
CA VAL A 244 19.22 0.72 10.66
C VAL A 244 18.64 1.55 11.80
N PRO A 245 19.38 1.78 12.90
CA PRO A 245 18.92 2.61 14.01
C PRO A 245 18.68 4.05 13.57
N VAL A 246 17.57 4.65 14.01
CA VAL A 246 17.19 6.05 13.68
C VAL A 246 18.27 7.06 14.05
N SER A 247 19.05 6.82 15.11
CA SER A 247 20.15 7.69 15.54
C SER A 247 21.33 7.74 14.55
N GLU A 248 21.39 6.78 13.63
CA GLU A 248 22.45 6.65 12.62
C GLU A 248 21.96 7.05 11.22
N THR A 249 20.68 7.40 11.09
CA THR A 249 20.03 7.66 9.80
C THR A 249 20.04 9.12 9.43
N GLU A 250 20.47 9.41 8.21
CA GLU A 250 20.26 10.70 7.54
C GLU A 250 19.05 10.59 6.62
N CYS A 251 18.17 11.60 6.65
CA CYS A 251 17.00 11.63 5.78
C CYS A 251 17.26 12.49 4.54
N SER A 252 16.85 11.98 3.38
CA SER A 252 16.81 12.70 2.12
C SER A 252 15.38 13.12 1.82
N GLU A 253 15.19 14.41 1.54
CA GLU A 253 13.91 14.94 1.11
C GLU A 253 13.72 14.68 -0.39
N VAL A 254 12.49 14.31 -0.74
CA VAL A 254 12.08 13.93 -2.09
C VAL A 254 10.80 14.70 -2.42
N GLU A 255 10.86 15.48 -3.50
CA GLU A 255 9.72 16.25 -3.97
C GLU A 255 8.60 15.31 -4.42
N HIS A 256 7.35 15.61 -4.04
CA HIS A 256 6.22 14.80 -4.46
C HIS A 256 5.37 15.55 -5.49
N ARG A 257 5.64 15.30 -6.77
CA ARG A 257 5.07 16.02 -7.91
C ARG A 257 3.74 15.43 -8.36
N VAL A 258 2.78 16.29 -8.67
CA VAL A 258 1.42 15.90 -9.08
C VAL A 258 1.45 15.04 -10.35
N THR A 259 0.62 14.00 -10.39
CA THR A 259 0.53 12.92 -11.40
C THR A 259 1.67 11.91 -11.42
N GLU A 260 2.72 12.15 -10.62
CA GLU A 260 3.90 11.31 -10.56
C GLU A 260 3.89 10.44 -9.31
N GLY A 261 4.58 9.31 -9.41
CA GLY A 261 4.62 8.30 -8.37
C GLY A 261 6.04 8.04 -7.90
N LEU A 262 6.17 7.84 -6.60
CA LEU A 262 7.36 7.35 -5.93
C LEU A 262 7.20 5.86 -5.66
N LEU A 263 8.09 5.07 -6.27
CA LEU A 263 8.17 3.63 -6.08
C LEU A 263 9.38 3.33 -5.20
N HIS A 264 9.15 2.63 -4.09
CA HIS A 264 10.20 2.29 -3.13
C HIS A 264 9.94 0.96 -2.43
N ARG A 265 10.96 0.44 -1.75
CA ARG A 265 10.79 -0.74 -0.86
C ARG A 265 9.92 -0.36 0.34
N GLY A 266 9.02 -1.25 0.74
CA GLY A 266 8.13 -0.99 1.88
C GLY A 266 8.86 -0.86 3.21
N GLN A 267 10.04 -1.47 3.35
CA GLN A 267 10.90 -1.35 4.55
C GLN A 267 11.73 -0.07 4.60
N HIS A 268 11.69 0.75 3.55
CA HIS A 268 12.37 2.04 3.53
C HIS A 268 11.66 2.96 4.51
N MET A 269 12.37 3.42 5.55
CA MET A 269 11.76 4.29 6.54
C MET A 269 11.55 5.67 5.93
N HIS A 270 10.34 6.20 6.05
CA HIS A 270 9.95 7.45 5.42
C HIS A 270 8.81 8.14 6.15
N GLY A 271 8.52 9.38 5.78
CA GLY A 271 7.36 10.12 6.23
C GLY A 271 7.00 11.24 5.25
N ALA A 272 5.96 12.00 5.59
CA ALA A 272 5.57 13.20 4.86
C ALA A 272 5.79 14.43 5.72
N LEU A 273 6.45 15.44 5.19
CA LEU A 273 6.53 16.77 5.80
C LEU A 273 5.15 17.43 5.79
N PRO A 274 4.90 18.41 6.69
CA PRO A 274 3.64 19.12 6.72
C PRO A 274 3.42 19.94 5.44
N ILE A 275 2.18 19.93 4.92
CA ILE A 275 1.77 20.95 3.95
C ILE A 275 1.65 22.31 4.64
N SER A 276 1.94 23.38 3.90
CA SER A 276 1.81 24.76 4.39
C SER A 276 0.59 25.51 3.84
N SER A 277 0.00 25.00 2.75
CA SER A 277 -1.26 25.51 2.19
C SER A 277 -1.91 24.47 1.30
N GLY A 278 -3.21 24.65 1.06
CA GLY A 278 -3.95 23.87 0.06
C GLY A 278 -4.40 22.50 0.55
N VAL A 279 -4.60 21.59 -0.41
CA VAL A 279 -5.07 20.22 -0.19
C VAL A 279 -4.20 19.30 -1.03
N ARG A 280 -3.84 18.13 -0.49
CA ARG A 280 -3.04 17.13 -1.18
C ARG A 280 -3.69 15.77 -1.08
N TRP A 281 -3.88 15.13 -2.22
CA TRP A 281 -4.40 13.77 -2.31
C TRP A 281 -3.34 12.84 -2.86
N ASN A 282 -3.09 11.73 -2.16
CA ASN A 282 -2.16 10.70 -2.63
C ASN A 282 -2.84 9.34 -2.71
N LEU A 283 -2.59 8.59 -3.79
CA LEU A 283 -2.88 7.17 -3.90
C LEU A 283 -1.69 6.36 -3.41
N ILE A 284 -1.90 5.48 -2.44
CA ILE A 284 -0.88 4.57 -1.92
C ILE A 284 -1.28 3.14 -2.21
N ILE A 285 -0.36 2.37 -2.78
CA ILE A 285 -0.54 0.95 -3.06
C ILE A 285 0.59 0.18 -2.39
N TRP A 286 0.24 -0.51 -1.30
CA TRP A 286 1.10 -1.49 -0.66
C TRP A 286 1.03 -2.80 -1.42
N MET A 287 2.08 -3.16 -2.14
CA MET A 287 2.16 -4.42 -2.88
C MET A 287 2.97 -5.44 -2.07
N ARG A 288 2.47 -6.68 -2.04
CA ARG A 288 2.96 -7.71 -1.14
C ARG A 288 3.26 -9.00 -1.88
N ALA A 289 4.32 -9.68 -1.47
CA ALA A 289 4.75 -10.96 -2.00
C ALA A 289 4.61 -12.05 -0.92
N SER A 290 3.58 -12.89 -1.05
CA SER A 290 3.34 -13.96 -0.06
C SER A 290 4.52 -14.91 0.07
N GLN A 291 5.28 -15.14 -1.00
CA GLN A 291 6.48 -15.98 -0.97
C GLN A 291 7.56 -15.47 0.00
N GLU A 292 7.73 -14.15 0.12
CA GLU A 292 8.68 -13.56 1.07
C GLU A 292 8.09 -13.51 2.48
N ARG A 293 6.83 -13.08 2.60
CA ARG A 293 6.12 -12.98 3.88
C ARG A 293 6.02 -14.32 4.61
N ASN A 294 5.82 -15.41 3.88
CA ASN A 294 5.72 -16.76 4.44
C ASN A 294 7.06 -17.25 5.04
N LYS A 295 8.19 -16.68 4.62
CA LYS A 295 9.51 -16.98 5.20
C LYS A 295 9.70 -16.20 6.51
N LEU A 296 9.44 -14.90 6.48
CA LEU A 296 9.65 -13.99 7.62
C LEU A 296 8.58 -12.88 7.60
N CYS A 297 7.84 -12.75 8.70
CA CYS A 297 6.86 -11.68 8.85
C CYS A 297 7.58 -10.32 8.97
N PRO A 298 7.27 -9.33 8.11
CA PRO A 298 7.94 -8.03 8.16
C PRO A 298 7.61 -7.27 9.44
N MET A 299 6.48 -7.51 10.10
CA MET A 299 6.09 -6.78 11.31
C MET A 299 6.91 -7.21 12.54
N CYS A 300 7.02 -8.52 12.77
CA CYS A 300 7.62 -9.09 13.98
C CYS A 300 8.97 -9.80 13.77
N ASN A 301 9.49 -9.85 12.54
CA ASN A 301 10.76 -10.50 12.18
C ASN A 301 10.86 -11.96 12.63
N ARG A 302 9.75 -12.70 12.58
CA ARG A 302 9.66 -14.13 12.93
C ARG A 302 8.90 -14.88 11.85
N LYS A 303 9.08 -16.21 11.80
CA LYS A 303 8.25 -17.07 10.95
C LYS A 303 6.77 -16.83 11.29
N PRO A 304 5.89 -16.55 10.31
CA PRO A 304 4.53 -16.13 10.60
C PRO A 304 3.71 -17.27 11.22
N SER A 305 2.86 -16.91 12.17
CA SER A 305 1.77 -17.75 12.65
C SER A 305 0.50 -17.24 12.00
N LEU A 306 -0.16 -18.07 11.18
CA LEU A 306 -1.21 -17.61 10.27
C LEU A 306 -2.61 -17.73 10.89
N GLU A 307 -3.41 -16.68 10.70
CA GLU A 307 -4.86 -16.63 10.98
C GLU A 307 -5.60 -16.18 9.72
N GLU A 308 -6.81 -16.72 9.52
CA GLU A 308 -7.60 -16.44 8.32
C GLU A 308 -7.95 -14.96 8.23
N GLY A 309 -7.81 -14.41 7.03
CA GLY A 309 -8.22 -13.05 6.71
C GLY A 309 -9.18 -13.02 5.53
N GLU A 310 -9.71 -11.84 5.25
CA GLU A 310 -10.59 -11.60 4.10
C GLU A 310 -9.85 -10.89 2.97
N GLY A 311 -10.29 -11.09 1.73
CA GLY A 311 -9.63 -10.54 0.54
C GLY A 311 -8.14 -10.90 0.51
N PHE A 312 -7.30 -9.89 0.32
CA PHE A 312 -5.83 -10.04 0.37
C PHE A 312 -5.24 -10.04 1.78
N ALA A 313 -6.01 -9.73 2.83
CA ALA A 313 -5.56 -9.68 4.21
C ALA A 313 -4.23 -8.90 4.38
N ASP A 314 -3.21 -9.52 4.98
CA ASP A 314 -1.84 -8.98 5.05
C ASP A 314 -0.87 -9.68 4.08
N GLY A 315 -1.39 -10.36 3.05
CA GLY A 315 -0.58 -10.94 1.99
C GLY A 315 0.18 -12.22 2.35
N PHE A 316 -0.22 -12.93 3.41
CA PHE A 316 0.34 -14.26 3.71
C PHE A 316 -0.49 -15.35 3.04
N THR A 317 0.13 -16.47 2.65
CA THR A 317 -0.57 -17.65 2.10
C THR A 317 -0.11 -18.91 2.83
N LYS A 318 -0.91 -19.98 2.84
CA LYS A 318 -0.40 -21.29 3.24
C LYS A 318 0.28 -21.90 2.00
N GLN A 319 1.51 -22.37 2.15
CA GLN A 319 2.10 -23.24 1.13
C GLN A 319 1.15 -24.43 0.94
N SER A 320 0.62 -24.60 -0.27
CA SER A 320 -0.03 -25.84 -0.64
C SER A 320 0.99 -26.94 -0.37
N LYS A 321 0.64 -27.92 0.47
CA LYS A 321 1.43 -29.16 0.51
C LYS A 321 1.49 -29.64 -0.93
N ASP A 322 2.68 -29.66 -1.51
CA ASP A 322 2.90 -30.28 -2.81
C ASP A 322 2.21 -31.64 -2.74
N ILE A 323 1.21 -31.83 -3.62
CA ILE A 323 0.77 -33.18 -3.93
C ILE A 323 2.01 -33.82 -4.53
N ASN A 324 2.64 -34.72 -3.77
CA ASN A 324 3.73 -35.58 -4.23
C ASN A 324 3.35 -36.19 -5.60
N THR A 325 3.73 -35.55 -6.69
CA THR A 325 3.98 -36.24 -7.95
C THR A 325 5.34 -36.91 -7.81
N SER A 326 5.37 -37.98 -7.00
CA SER A 326 6.30 -39.08 -7.24
C SER A 326 5.86 -39.74 -8.55
N CYS A 327 6.27 -39.16 -9.68
CA CYS A 327 6.26 -39.88 -10.93
C CYS A 327 7.38 -40.93 -10.83
N VAL A 328 6.94 -42.15 -10.52
CA VAL A 328 7.76 -43.36 -10.48
C VAL A 328 8.39 -43.53 -11.85
N LEU A 329 9.72 -43.53 -11.88
CA LEU A 329 10.48 -44.15 -12.96
C LEU A 329 10.15 -45.64 -12.97
N THR A 330 9.44 -46.09 -14.01
CA THR A 330 9.53 -47.44 -14.56
C THR A 330 9.41 -47.37 -16.07
#